data_AF-A0A093CXK7-F1
#
_entry.id   AF-A0A093CXK7-F1
#
_cell.length_a   1.000
_cell.length_b   1.000
_cell.length_c   1.000
_cell.angle_alpha   90.00
_cell.angle_beta   90.00
_cell.angle_gamma   90.00
#
_symmetry.space_group_name_H-M   'P 1'
#
loop_
_entity.id
_entity.type
_entity.pdbx_description
1 polymer ?
#
loop_
_entity_poly.entity_id
_entity_poly.type
_entity_poly.pdbx_seq_one_letter_code
_entity_poly.pdbx_strand_id
1 'polypeptide(L)'
;MNTARAAVAPYPVKLLLLCAVLNIQTLHCFGGEKESLNLSGTNESAANSRRARSVSTSPQPRDCVLSAWSSWSRCDPCQKKKYRFARLEQPSQFNGDPCDYSDKETEDCVTNNPCRNKVRCEGFVCAVTGRCITRRLLCNGDDDCGDQSDEKNCKKVFKKCDQKMEQYWGIENLAKGLNIFTNSLEGLVLDHRYYAGGCSPHYIVDTRFRKPYNIESYIPETKGKYEFTMTEYDSYSNYESSVLKAKASQSSFSFGIKIPKMFELGYNSNDNRFKKFIQRMKRFSSTSSKFIHARSELAVAVYKLKPRALMLHYEFLQRLHQLPLEYSYGEYRELYRDYGTHYIMEAIVGGIYEYTLVMNSNELRKAGYSLSDVQKCAQRDFSIGGNIRYAYVKLGITEAGCKSLLKEIGDSTSKKQYVEDFIALVRGGASEHVTALAYKNLPTAALMQEWGDAVQYNPEIIKLKV
;
A
#
# COMPACT_ATOMS: atom_id res chain seq x y z
N MET A 1 3.00 73.81 35.76
CA MET A 1 1.74 73.76 36.52
C MET A 1 1.04 72.44 36.22
N ASN A 2 0.98 71.59 37.24
CA ASN A 2 -0.01 70.57 37.60
C ASN A 2 -0.59 69.60 36.54
N THR A 3 -0.13 68.33 36.70
CA THR A 3 -0.92 67.09 36.99
C THR A 3 -2.23 66.85 36.23
N ALA A 4 -2.47 65.68 35.62
CA ALA A 4 -2.66 64.42 36.34
C ALA A 4 -2.52 63.16 35.45
N ARG A 5 -2.16 62.06 36.13
CA ARG A 5 -1.99 60.67 35.67
C ARG A 5 -3.34 59.99 35.36
N ALA A 6 -3.34 59.05 34.41
CA ALA A 6 -3.98 57.74 34.59
C ALA A 6 -3.38 56.70 33.62
N ALA A 7 -2.82 55.64 34.20
CA ALA A 7 -2.29 54.47 33.51
C ALA A 7 -3.41 53.45 33.29
N VAL A 8 -3.43 52.77 32.14
CA VAL A 8 -4.26 51.58 31.91
C VAL A 8 -3.35 50.45 31.44
N ALA A 9 -3.23 49.42 32.29
CA ALA A 9 -2.58 48.16 32.00
C ALA A 9 -3.56 47.19 31.29
N PRO A 10 -3.07 46.24 30.47
CA PRO A 10 -3.92 45.28 29.78
C PRO A 10 -4.20 44.06 30.68
N TYR A 11 -5.48 43.74 30.87
CA TYR A 11 -5.92 42.50 31.52
C TYR A 11 -6.13 41.37 30.48
N PRO A 12 -5.80 40.11 30.82
CA PRO A 12 -5.94 38.96 29.94
C PRO A 12 -7.36 38.38 29.99
N VAL A 13 -7.94 38.10 28.82
CA VAL A 13 -9.23 37.44 28.66
C VAL A 13 -9.07 35.94 28.93
N LYS A 14 -9.56 35.46 30.07
CA LYS A 14 -9.80 34.05 30.37
C LYS A 14 -11.10 33.60 29.68
N LEU A 15 -10.99 32.67 28.73
CA LEU A 15 -12.12 31.99 28.10
C LEU A 15 -12.55 30.82 29.01
N LEU A 16 -13.62 31.03 29.78
CA LEU A 16 -14.36 29.99 30.50
C LEU A 16 -15.49 29.50 29.56
N LEU A 17 -15.46 28.23 29.18
CA LEU A 17 -16.60 27.56 28.54
C LEU A 17 -17.22 26.59 29.55
N LEU A 18 -18.42 26.93 29.99
CA LEU A 18 -19.30 26.17 30.86
C LEU A 18 -19.91 24.99 30.10
N CYS A 19 -19.76 23.78 30.64
CA CYS A 19 -20.57 22.62 30.30
C CYS A 19 -21.98 22.79 30.86
N ALA A 20 -23.00 22.58 30.03
CA ALA A 20 -24.37 22.33 30.48
C ALA A 20 -24.89 21.04 29.82
N VAL A 21 -25.42 20.19 30.69
CA VAL A 21 -25.93 18.82 30.46
C VAL A 21 -27.41 18.88 30.10
N LEU A 22 -27.88 18.05 29.15
CA LEU A 22 -29.23 17.46 29.13
C LEU A 22 -29.22 16.14 28.29
N ASN A 23 -29.05 15.02 29.00
CA ASN A 23 -29.83 13.76 29.01
C ASN A 23 -31.07 13.69 28.06
N ILE A 24 -31.51 12.58 27.41
CA ILE A 24 -31.38 11.11 27.52
C ILE A 24 -31.81 10.47 26.17
N GLN A 25 -31.17 9.38 25.72
CA GLN A 25 -31.81 8.08 25.40
C GLN A 25 -30.76 6.97 25.10
N THR A 26 -30.52 6.17 26.15
CA THR A 26 -30.39 4.70 26.18
C THR A 26 -29.51 3.97 25.15
N LEU A 27 -28.30 3.59 25.58
CA LEU A 27 -27.71 2.28 25.28
C LEU A 27 -27.31 1.60 26.60
N HIS A 28 -27.95 0.48 26.91
CA HIS A 28 -27.58 -0.41 28.01
C HIS A 28 -26.24 -1.08 27.70
N CYS A 29 -25.17 -0.62 28.36
CA CYS A 29 -24.09 -1.51 28.78
C CYS A 29 -24.29 -1.77 30.28
N PHE A 30 -24.53 -3.01 30.68
CA PHE A 30 -24.28 -3.44 32.05
C PHE A 30 -23.07 -4.35 32.09
N GLY A 31 -22.10 -3.92 32.90
CA GLY A 31 -20.83 -4.56 33.13
C GLY A 31 -20.94 -5.80 34.02
N GLY A 32 -19.81 -6.50 34.10
CA GLY A 32 -19.61 -7.62 35.00
C GLY A 32 -19.77 -7.22 36.46
N GLU A 33 -20.52 -8.04 37.17
CA GLU A 33 -20.51 -8.08 38.63
C GLU A 33 -19.24 -8.79 39.10
N LYS A 34 -18.47 -8.10 39.95
CA LYS A 34 -17.59 -8.71 40.93
C LYS A 34 -18.47 -9.18 42.07
N GLU A 35 -18.74 -10.46 42.16
CA GLU A 35 -19.26 -11.06 43.39
C GLU A 35 -18.12 -11.49 44.32
N SER A 36 -18.25 -11.04 45.56
CA SER A 36 -17.41 -11.29 46.71
C SER A 36 -17.40 -12.76 47.11
N LEU A 37 -16.21 -13.31 47.34
CA LEU A 37 -15.98 -14.57 48.02
C LEU A 37 -16.51 -14.51 49.45
N ASN A 38 -17.63 -15.18 49.73
CA ASN A 38 -18.00 -15.61 51.07
C ASN A 38 -17.79 -17.13 51.16
N LEU A 39 -16.77 -17.53 51.92
CA LEU A 39 -16.62 -18.91 52.39
C LEU A 39 -17.62 -19.14 53.52
N SER A 40 -18.62 -19.98 53.27
CA SER A 40 -19.34 -20.73 54.30
C SER A 40 -19.60 -22.13 53.77
N GLY A 41 -19.26 -23.13 54.58
CA GLY A 41 -19.10 -24.51 54.16
C GLY A 41 -20.39 -25.31 53.94
N THR A 42 -20.14 -26.49 53.38
CA THR A 42 -20.93 -27.74 53.36
C THR A 42 -22.23 -27.75 52.57
N ASN A 43 -22.19 -28.36 51.38
CA ASN A 43 -22.66 -29.74 51.21
C ASN A 43 -22.26 -30.29 49.84
N GLU A 44 -21.44 -31.34 49.85
CA GLU A 44 -21.20 -32.20 48.70
C GLU A 44 -22.54 -32.83 48.28
N SER A 45 -23.05 -32.36 47.15
CA SER A 45 -23.95 -33.16 46.32
C SER A 45 -23.34 -33.17 44.93
N ALA A 46 -22.89 -34.36 44.52
CA ALA A 46 -22.35 -34.66 43.21
C ALA A 46 -23.48 -34.54 42.16
N ALA A 47 -23.90 -33.31 41.87
CA ALA A 47 -24.67 -33.01 40.68
C ALA A 47 -23.68 -32.97 39.52
N ASN A 48 -23.73 -33.99 38.66
CA ASN A 48 -23.13 -33.95 37.33
C ASN A 48 -23.74 -32.78 36.54
N SER A 49 -23.22 -31.58 36.78
CA SER A 49 -23.53 -30.38 36.01
C SER A 49 -23.05 -30.66 34.60
N ARG A 50 -24.01 -30.92 33.70
CA ARG A 50 -23.74 -31.05 32.27
C ARG A 50 -23.10 -29.73 31.84
N ARG A 51 -21.79 -29.74 31.67
CA ARG A 51 -21.04 -28.59 31.14
C ARG A 51 -21.60 -28.29 29.76
N ALA A 52 -22.39 -27.22 29.63
CA ALA A 52 -22.88 -26.75 28.35
C ALA A 52 -21.65 -26.46 27.48
N ARG A 53 -21.39 -27.32 26.50
CA ARG A 53 -20.34 -27.06 25.52
C ARG A 53 -20.84 -25.90 24.68
N SER A 54 -20.06 -24.82 24.60
CA SER A 54 -20.27 -23.82 23.56
C SER A 54 -20.17 -24.54 22.22
N VAL A 55 -21.29 -24.76 21.55
CA VAL A 55 -21.29 -25.21 20.17
C VAL A 55 -20.57 -24.10 19.40
N SER A 56 -19.49 -24.44 18.70
CA SER A 56 -18.84 -23.51 17.77
C SER A 56 -19.83 -23.25 16.64
N THR A 57 -20.73 -22.30 16.83
CA THR A 57 -21.65 -21.86 15.80
C THR A 57 -20.81 -21.13 14.76
N SER A 58 -20.63 -21.76 13.61
CA SER A 58 -20.10 -21.05 12.45
C SER A 58 -20.96 -19.80 12.23
N PRO A 59 -20.35 -18.64 11.96
CA PRO A 59 -21.12 -17.43 11.68
C PRO A 59 -22.09 -17.69 10.53
N GLN A 60 -23.33 -17.21 10.69
CA GLN A 60 -24.37 -17.31 9.69
C GLN A 60 -23.94 -16.57 8.40
N PRO A 61 -24.20 -17.13 7.21
CA PRO A 61 -24.00 -16.43 5.95
C PRO A 61 -24.72 -15.09 5.96
N ARG A 62 -24.07 -14.06 5.42
CA ARG A 62 -24.67 -12.74 5.23
C ARG A 62 -24.59 -12.38 3.76
N ASP A 63 -25.74 -12.25 3.14
CA ASP A 63 -25.83 -11.92 1.73
C ASP A 63 -25.59 -10.43 1.49
N CYS A 64 -25.18 -10.11 0.28
CA CYS A 64 -24.96 -8.73 -0.14
C CYS A 64 -26.28 -8.00 -0.39
N VAL A 65 -26.41 -6.78 0.15
CA VAL A 65 -27.61 -5.94 0.00
C VAL A 65 -27.23 -4.58 -0.55
N LEU A 66 -27.82 -4.20 -1.69
CA LEU A 66 -27.78 -2.85 -2.22
C LEU A 66 -29.01 -2.05 -1.78
N SER A 67 -28.84 -0.74 -1.70
CA SER A 67 -29.91 0.22 -1.43
C SER A 67 -30.96 0.22 -2.54
N ALA A 68 -32.11 0.84 -2.26
CA ALA A 68 -33.01 1.27 -3.31
C ALA A 68 -32.29 2.18 -4.33
N TRP A 69 -32.76 2.16 -5.57
CA TRP A 69 -32.23 3.01 -6.63
C TRP A 69 -32.39 4.49 -6.32
N SER A 70 -31.37 5.28 -6.65
CA SER A 70 -31.50 6.74 -6.66
C SER A 70 -32.57 7.19 -7.66
N SER A 71 -33.11 8.40 -7.45
CA SER A 71 -33.85 9.07 -8.52
C SER A 71 -32.97 9.21 -9.76
N TRP A 72 -33.59 9.16 -10.95
CA TRP A 72 -32.90 9.45 -12.21
C TRP A 72 -32.32 10.85 -12.20
N SER A 73 -31.09 10.97 -12.68
CA SER A 73 -30.47 12.27 -12.96
C SER A 73 -31.24 13.00 -14.06
N ARG A 74 -30.99 14.31 -14.17
CA ARG A 74 -31.38 15.05 -15.38
C ARG A 74 -30.63 14.50 -16.59
N CYS A 75 -31.21 14.72 -17.77
CA CYS A 75 -30.60 14.33 -19.03
C CYS A 75 -29.35 15.17 -19.29
N ASP A 76 -28.19 14.52 -19.41
CA ASP A 76 -26.95 15.20 -19.73
C ASP A 76 -26.98 15.74 -21.18
N PRO A 77 -26.75 17.05 -21.41
CA PRO A 77 -26.81 17.64 -22.75
C PRO A 77 -25.70 17.19 -23.69
N CYS A 78 -24.56 16.75 -23.15
CA CYS A 78 -23.40 16.32 -23.92
C CYS A 78 -23.46 14.81 -24.22
N GLN A 79 -23.78 14.00 -23.21
CA GLN A 79 -23.83 12.54 -23.36
C GLN A 79 -25.20 12.02 -23.86
N LYS A 80 -26.25 12.85 -23.78
CA LYS A 80 -27.66 12.48 -24.10
C LYS A 80 -28.13 11.26 -23.32
N LYS A 81 -27.69 11.16 -22.07
CA LYS A 81 -27.96 10.04 -21.16
C LYS A 81 -28.37 10.56 -19.78
N LYS A 82 -29.19 9.79 -19.09
CA LYS A 82 -29.53 9.96 -17.67
C LYS A 82 -29.03 8.75 -16.88
N TYR A 83 -28.76 8.95 -15.61
CA TYR A 83 -28.06 8.00 -14.75
C TYR A 83 -28.81 7.77 -13.45
N ARG A 84 -28.72 6.56 -12.91
CA ARG A 84 -29.09 6.25 -11.52
C ARG A 84 -28.12 5.23 -10.94
N PHE A 85 -28.07 5.14 -9.62
CA PHE A 85 -27.15 4.26 -8.92
C PHE A 85 -27.76 3.66 -7.66
N ALA A 86 -27.19 2.54 -7.23
CA ALA A 86 -27.44 1.92 -5.93
C ALA A 86 -26.15 1.90 -5.10
N ARG A 87 -26.29 1.96 -3.78
CA ARG A 87 -25.17 1.94 -2.83
C ARG A 87 -25.12 0.60 -2.11
N LEU A 88 -23.92 0.17 -1.74
CA LEU A 88 -23.76 -1.01 -0.91
C LEU A 88 -24.18 -0.69 0.52
N GLU A 89 -25.19 -1.39 1.03
CA GLU A 89 -25.63 -1.29 2.43
C GLU A 89 -25.00 -2.39 3.28
N GLN A 90 -24.97 -3.62 2.75
CA GLN A 90 -24.34 -4.76 3.41
C GLN A 90 -23.43 -5.51 2.44
N PRO A 91 -22.14 -5.72 2.75
CA PRO A 91 -21.27 -6.61 1.98
C PRO A 91 -21.60 -8.08 2.25
N SER A 92 -21.38 -8.95 1.26
CA SER A 92 -21.41 -10.39 1.47
C SER A 92 -20.31 -10.83 2.46
N GLN A 93 -20.66 -11.69 3.42
CA GLN A 93 -19.75 -12.29 4.38
C GLN A 93 -20.11 -13.76 4.65
N PHE A 94 -19.13 -14.55 5.09
CA PHE A 94 -19.31 -15.93 5.54
C PHE A 94 -19.99 -16.84 4.49
N ASN A 95 -19.56 -16.73 3.22
CA ASN A 95 -20.13 -17.43 2.07
C ASN A 95 -21.62 -17.09 1.78
N GLY A 96 -22.10 -15.91 2.16
CA GLY A 96 -23.35 -15.39 1.64
C GLY A 96 -23.22 -14.96 0.17
N ASP A 97 -24.36 -14.76 -0.49
CA ASP A 97 -24.40 -14.49 -1.93
C ASP A 97 -23.82 -13.09 -2.26
N PRO A 98 -22.91 -12.97 -3.25
CA PRO A 98 -22.35 -11.69 -3.67
C PRO A 98 -23.35 -10.88 -4.52
N CYS A 99 -23.21 -9.55 -4.53
CA CYS A 99 -23.95 -8.69 -5.46
C CYS A 99 -23.31 -8.77 -6.85
N ASP A 100 -23.77 -9.70 -7.69
CA ASP A 100 -23.29 -9.88 -9.07
C ASP A 100 -24.03 -9.00 -10.11
N TYR A 101 -24.89 -8.09 -9.64
CA TYR A 101 -25.64 -7.16 -10.47
C TYR A 101 -25.01 -5.77 -10.50
N SER A 102 -25.26 -5.02 -11.58
CA SER A 102 -24.73 -3.67 -11.75
C SER A 102 -25.28 -2.73 -10.67
N ASP A 103 -24.38 -1.97 -10.05
CA ASP A 103 -24.70 -0.95 -9.04
C ASP A 103 -24.97 0.44 -9.67
N LYS A 104 -25.07 0.51 -11.00
CA LYS A 104 -25.42 1.68 -11.80
C LYS A 104 -26.27 1.32 -13.02
N GLU A 105 -27.05 2.28 -13.49
CA GLU A 105 -27.79 2.17 -14.74
C GLU A 105 -27.72 3.47 -15.54
N THR A 106 -27.81 3.31 -16.85
CA THR A 106 -27.76 4.41 -17.81
C THR A 106 -28.86 4.21 -18.86
N GLU A 107 -29.60 5.28 -19.13
CA GLU A 107 -30.64 5.29 -20.17
C GLU A 107 -30.42 6.48 -21.10
N ASP A 108 -30.74 6.28 -22.37
CA ASP A 108 -30.73 7.35 -23.37
C ASP A 108 -31.87 8.34 -23.09
N CYS A 109 -31.63 9.61 -23.39
CA CYS A 109 -32.61 10.67 -23.21
C CYS A 109 -32.47 11.76 -24.27
N VAL A 110 -33.57 12.48 -24.50
CA VAL A 110 -33.60 13.59 -25.47
C VAL A 110 -33.60 14.91 -24.71
N THR A 111 -32.71 15.81 -25.10
CA THR A 111 -32.60 17.15 -24.53
C THR A 111 -32.20 18.15 -25.60
N ASN A 112 -32.77 19.36 -25.52
CA ASN A 112 -32.47 20.47 -26.42
C ASN A 112 -31.44 21.45 -25.83
N ASN A 113 -30.94 21.16 -24.63
CA ASN A 113 -29.98 22.04 -23.96
C ASN A 113 -28.62 21.98 -24.68
N PRO A 114 -27.96 23.12 -24.92
CA PRO A 114 -26.69 23.15 -25.64
C PRO A 114 -25.54 22.58 -24.80
N CYS A 115 -24.80 21.62 -25.35
CA CYS A 115 -23.55 21.15 -24.78
C CYS A 115 -22.41 22.16 -25.05
N ARG A 116 -21.86 22.77 -23.98
CA ARG A 116 -20.73 23.71 -24.07
C ARG A 116 -19.35 23.05 -23.90
N ASN A 117 -19.21 21.76 -24.22
CA ASN A 117 -17.96 21.03 -24.00
C ASN A 117 -17.12 20.91 -25.28
N LYS A 118 -16.65 22.05 -25.82
CA LYS A 118 -15.72 22.07 -26.97
C LYS A 118 -14.36 22.57 -26.53
N VAL A 119 -13.50 21.65 -26.11
CA VAL A 119 -12.07 21.92 -26.04
C VAL A 119 -11.57 22.10 -27.47
N ARG A 120 -11.14 23.32 -27.82
CA ARG A 120 -10.62 23.61 -29.15
C ARG A 120 -9.16 23.12 -29.23
N CYS A 121 -8.87 22.28 -30.22
CA CYS A 121 -7.51 21.86 -30.53
C CYS A 121 -6.91 22.78 -31.59
N GLU A 122 -5.79 23.43 -31.28
CA GLU A 122 -5.01 24.22 -32.26
C GLU A 122 -4.08 23.33 -33.10
N GLY A 123 -3.77 22.13 -32.60
CA GLY A 123 -2.84 21.18 -33.17
C GLY A 123 -3.48 20.13 -34.08
N PHE A 124 -2.91 18.92 -34.05
CA PHE A 124 -3.43 17.72 -34.68
C PHE A 124 -4.26 16.92 -33.66
N VAL A 125 -5.42 16.44 -34.08
CA VAL A 125 -6.30 15.59 -33.25
C VAL A 125 -6.06 14.14 -33.65
N CYS A 126 -5.65 13.33 -32.69
CA CYS A 126 -5.41 11.90 -32.87
C CYS A 126 -6.72 11.17 -33.20
N ALA A 127 -6.65 10.18 -34.09
CA ALA A 127 -7.83 9.61 -34.74
C ALA A 127 -8.73 8.81 -33.78
N VAL A 128 -8.13 8.00 -32.90
CA VAL A 128 -8.84 7.13 -31.95
C VAL A 128 -8.82 7.74 -30.56
N THR A 129 -7.66 8.21 -30.09
CA THR A 129 -7.52 8.72 -28.72
C THR A 129 -8.19 10.07 -28.51
N GLY A 130 -8.40 10.85 -29.57
CA GLY A 130 -8.94 12.22 -29.49
C GLY A 130 -7.99 13.22 -28.82
N ARG A 131 -6.73 12.83 -28.57
CA ARG A 131 -5.70 13.69 -27.97
C ARG A 131 -5.32 14.81 -28.93
N CYS A 132 -5.10 16.00 -28.39
CA CYS A 132 -4.62 17.16 -29.15
C CYS A 132 -3.11 17.31 -28.99
N ILE A 133 -2.34 17.07 -30.06
CA ILE A 133 -0.88 17.19 -30.05
C ILE A 133 -0.40 18.34 -30.93
N THR A 134 0.77 18.89 -30.64
CA THR A 134 1.38 19.95 -31.47
C THR A 134 1.87 19.39 -32.81
N ARG A 135 1.66 20.11 -33.92
CA ARG A 135 2.04 19.64 -35.28
C ARG A 135 3.52 19.30 -35.46
N ARG A 136 4.41 19.85 -34.62
CA ARG A 136 5.85 19.52 -34.59
C ARG A 136 6.15 18.07 -34.21
N LEU A 137 5.16 17.36 -33.67
CA LEU A 137 5.25 15.95 -33.27
C LEU A 137 4.80 14.99 -34.37
N LEU A 138 4.28 15.50 -35.49
CA LEU A 138 3.91 14.64 -36.62
C LEU A 138 5.16 14.13 -37.33
N CYS A 139 5.16 12.84 -37.68
CA CYS A 139 6.22 12.20 -38.44
C CYS A 139 7.60 12.33 -37.78
N ASN A 140 7.66 12.28 -36.45
CA ASN A 140 8.90 12.39 -35.68
C ASN A 140 9.47 11.00 -35.27
N GLY A 141 8.77 9.92 -35.60
CA GLY A 141 9.11 8.55 -35.26
C GLY A 141 8.71 8.12 -33.85
N ASP A 142 8.01 8.96 -33.10
CA ASP A 142 7.46 8.67 -31.78
C ASP A 142 5.92 8.52 -31.88
N ASP A 143 5.34 7.66 -31.05
CA ASP A 143 3.89 7.54 -30.93
C ASP A 143 3.39 8.52 -29.86
N ASP A 144 3.22 9.79 -30.22
CA ASP A 144 2.72 10.83 -29.31
C ASP A 144 1.19 10.78 -29.15
N CYS A 145 0.50 10.18 -30.13
CA CYS A 145 -0.95 9.99 -30.08
C CYS A 145 -1.42 8.78 -29.24
N GLY A 146 -0.59 7.74 -29.10
CA GLY A 146 -0.91 6.45 -28.46
C GLY A 146 -1.61 5.44 -29.39
N ASP A 147 -2.06 5.89 -30.57
CA ASP A 147 -2.69 5.09 -31.62
C ASP A 147 -1.90 5.14 -32.95
N GLN A 148 -0.69 5.71 -32.92
CA GLN A 148 0.20 5.95 -34.05
C GLN A 148 -0.41 6.78 -35.18
N SER A 149 -1.48 7.55 -34.92
CA SER A 149 -2.14 8.34 -35.98
C SER A 149 -1.32 9.54 -36.46
N ASP A 150 -0.42 10.03 -35.63
CA ASP A 150 0.59 11.06 -35.90
C ASP A 150 1.73 10.61 -36.82
N GLU A 151 1.98 9.30 -36.87
CA GLU A 151 3.02 8.69 -37.70
C GLU A 151 2.48 8.07 -39.01
N LYS A 152 1.19 8.26 -39.29
CA LYS A 152 0.56 7.82 -40.54
C LYS A 152 0.74 8.86 -41.65
N ASN A 153 0.85 8.38 -42.90
CA ASN A 153 0.96 9.21 -44.11
C ASN A 153 2.20 10.13 -44.16
N CYS A 154 3.30 9.72 -43.53
CA CYS A 154 4.55 10.48 -43.50
C CYS A 154 5.37 10.26 -44.77
N LYS A 155 5.68 11.34 -45.51
CA LYS A 155 6.60 11.29 -46.66
C LYS A 155 8.06 11.07 -46.23
N LYS A 156 8.43 11.63 -45.07
CA LYS A 156 9.73 11.50 -44.42
C LYS A 156 9.50 11.50 -42.91
N VAL A 157 10.28 10.69 -42.19
CA VAL A 157 10.26 10.63 -40.73
C VAL A 157 11.50 11.35 -40.21
N PHE A 158 11.30 12.40 -39.43
CA PHE A 158 12.37 13.19 -38.82
C PHE A 158 12.62 12.70 -37.39
N LYS A 159 13.37 11.60 -37.27
CA LYS A 159 13.70 11.03 -35.96
C LYS A 159 14.39 12.07 -35.09
N LYS A 160 13.82 12.36 -33.93
CA LYS A 160 14.48 13.20 -32.93
C LYS A 160 15.63 12.47 -32.23
N CYS A 161 15.50 11.14 -32.13
CA CYS A 161 16.46 10.25 -31.51
C CYS A 161 17.14 9.37 -32.55
N ASP A 162 18.43 9.58 -32.76
CA ASP A 162 19.24 8.76 -33.66
C ASP A 162 19.60 7.41 -33.03
N GLN A 163 19.67 7.36 -31.70
CA GLN A 163 20.05 6.18 -30.93
C GLN A 163 18.86 5.62 -30.16
N LYS A 164 18.76 4.28 -30.13
CA LYS A 164 17.76 3.59 -29.31
C LYS A 164 18.05 3.85 -27.83
N MET A 165 17.01 4.19 -27.09
CA MET A 165 17.06 4.46 -25.65
C MET A 165 15.96 3.66 -24.95
N GLU A 166 16.24 3.24 -23.72
CA GLU A 166 15.30 2.49 -22.91
C GLU A 166 14.37 3.41 -22.10
N GLN A 167 13.21 2.87 -21.71
CA GLN A 167 12.35 3.48 -20.69
C GLN A 167 12.90 3.14 -19.32
N TYR A 168 12.68 3.99 -18.32
CA TYR A 168 13.04 3.63 -16.95
C TYR A 168 12.35 2.33 -16.54
N TRP A 169 13.09 1.44 -15.90
CA TRP A 169 12.56 0.17 -15.44
C TRP A 169 11.46 0.37 -14.40
N GLY A 170 10.33 -0.33 -14.57
CA GLY A 170 9.16 -0.20 -13.70
C GLY A 170 8.39 1.12 -13.79
N ILE A 171 8.67 1.99 -14.77
CA ILE A 171 8.08 3.34 -14.85
C ILE A 171 6.56 3.37 -15.03
N GLU A 172 6.00 2.31 -15.60
CA GLU A 172 4.57 2.16 -15.80
C GLU A 172 3.82 2.14 -14.46
N ASN A 173 4.39 1.51 -13.42
CA ASN A 173 3.76 1.48 -12.10
C ASN A 173 3.67 2.88 -11.45
N LEU A 174 4.58 3.80 -11.83
CA LEU A 174 4.55 5.20 -11.39
C LEU A 174 3.54 6.06 -12.18
N ALA A 175 3.05 5.56 -13.33
CA ALA A 175 2.01 6.20 -14.14
C ALA A 175 0.58 5.78 -13.74
N LYS A 176 0.44 4.70 -12.97
CA LYS A 176 -0.84 4.19 -12.48
C LYS A 176 -1.41 5.08 -11.39
N GLY A 177 -2.73 5.12 -11.32
CA GLY A 177 -3.43 5.74 -10.22
C GLY A 177 -3.36 4.86 -8.96
N LEU A 178 -3.50 5.48 -7.80
CA LEU A 178 -3.45 4.83 -6.49
C LEU A 178 -4.82 4.92 -5.83
N ASN A 179 -5.40 3.76 -5.51
CA ASN A 179 -6.52 3.69 -4.59
C ASN A 179 -5.99 3.60 -3.16
N ILE A 180 -6.00 4.73 -2.47
CA ILE A 180 -5.42 4.85 -1.14
C ILE A 180 -6.23 4.13 -0.03
N PHE A 181 -7.49 3.76 -0.31
CA PHE A 181 -8.31 3.02 0.66
C PHE A 181 -7.93 1.53 0.70
N THR A 182 -7.49 1.00 -0.43
CA THR A 182 -7.12 -0.41 -0.61
C THR A 182 -5.61 -0.63 -0.73
N ASN A 183 -4.82 0.46 -0.90
CA ASN A 183 -3.40 0.45 -1.27
C ASN A 183 -3.13 -0.29 -2.58
N SER A 184 -4.07 -0.24 -3.53
CA SER A 184 -3.92 -0.84 -4.87
C SER A 184 -3.53 0.19 -5.93
N LEU A 185 -2.64 -0.22 -6.83
CA LEU A 185 -2.40 0.50 -8.08
C LEU A 185 -3.47 0.09 -9.09
N GLU A 186 -4.14 1.06 -9.68
CA GLU A 186 -5.23 0.88 -10.62
C GLU A 186 -4.77 1.20 -12.06
N GLY A 187 -5.68 1.64 -12.91
CA GLY A 187 -5.41 2.01 -14.30
C GLY A 187 -4.42 3.17 -14.47
N LEU A 188 -3.91 3.31 -15.69
CA LEU A 188 -2.97 4.37 -16.07
C LEU A 188 -3.65 5.73 -16.10
N VAL A 189 -3.16 6.67 -15.30
CA VAL A 189 -3.67 8.05 -15.24
C VAL A 189 -2.73 9.04 -15.93
N LEU A 190 -1.44 8.75 -15.95
CA LEU A 190 -0.40 9.55 -16.59
C LEU A 190 0.22 8.81 -17.77
N ASP A 191 0.61 9.56 -18.80
CA ASP A 191 1.33 9.00 -19.94
C ASP A 191 2.84 9.17 -19.78
N HIS A 192 3.50 8.14 -19.25
CA HIS A 192 4.97 8.10 -19.15
C HIS A 192 5.65 7.60 -20.43
N ARG A 193 4.91 7.37 -21.52
CA ARG A 193 5.45 7.07 -22.84
C ARG A 193 5.53 8.32 -23.74
N TYR A 194 4.88 9.41 -23.34
CA TYR A 194 4.95 10.69 -24.02
C TYR A 194 6.27 11.44 -23.72
N TYR A 195 6.94 11.91 -24.78
CA TYR A 195 8.24 12.62 -24.68
C TYR A 195 8.21 14.08 -25.10
N ALA A 196 7.10 14.56 -25.67
CA ALA A 196 6.98 15.94 -26.19
C ALA A 196 8.08 16.33 -27.20
N GLY A 197 8.58 15.36 -27.99
CA GLY A 197 9.70 15.57 -28.91
C GLY A 197 11.05 15.82 -28.22
N GLY A 198 11.16 15.52 -26.92
CA GLY A 198 12.43 15.52 -26.18
C GLY A 198 13.22 14.23 -26.40
N CYS A 199 14.55 14.34 -26.46
CA CYS A 199 15.45 13.22 -26.74
C CYS A 199 16.77 13.27 -25.94
N SER A 200 16.80 13.94 -24.79
CA SER A 200 18.03 14.00 -24.00
C SER A 200 18.27 12.65 -23.31
N PRO A 201 19.41 11.98 -23.57
CA PRO A 201 19.74 10.73 -22.91
C PRO A 201 20.05 10.97 -21.43
N HIS A 202 19.55 10.08 -20.58
CA HIS A 202 19.89 10.00 -19.17
C HIS A 202 20.63 8.68 -18.91
N TYR A 203 21.86 8.76 -18.42
CA TYR A 203 22.69 7.58 -18.18
C TYR A 203 22.53 7.14 -16.73
N ILE A 204 22.15 5.89 -16.52
CA ILE A 204 22.13 5.25 -15.20
C ILE A 204 22.92 3.95 -15.34
N VAL A 205 24.03 3.87 -14.60
CA VAL A 205 25.06 2.84 -14.82
C VAL A 205 25.54 2.92 -16.29
N ASP A 206 25.44 1.86 -17.06
CA ASP A 206 25.88 1.80 -18.47
C ASP A 206 24.72 1.88 -19.48
N THR A 207 23.47 2.04 -18.99
CA THR A 207 22.27 2.04 -19.82
C THR A 207 21.83 3.45 -20.14
N ARG A 208 21.48 3.69 -21.41
CA ARG A 208 20.96 4.96 -21.91
C ARG A 208 19.43 4.97 -21.84
N PHE A 209 18.89 5.75 -20.91
CA PHE A 209 17.46 5.94 -20.73
C PHE A 209 16.96 7.22 -21.41
N ARG A 210 15.70 7.20 -21.85
CA ARG A 210 14.98 8.37 -22.34
C ARG A 210 14.06 8.89 -21.25
N LYS A 211 14.26 10.12 -20.79
CA LYS A 211 13.40 10.73 -19.77
C LYS A 211 12.03 11.11 -20.36
N PRO A 212 10.91 10.56 -19.88
CA PRO A 212 9.56 10.95 -20.30
C PRO A 212 9.24 12.40 -19.95
N TYR A 213 8.30 12.99 -20.67
CA TYR A 213 7.92 14.39 -20.51
C TYR A 213 7.33 14.67 -19.12
N ASN A 214 6.54 13.77 -18.54
CA ASN A 214 5.92 13.99 -17.23
C ASN A 214 6.92 14.01 -16.06
N ILE A 215 8.11 13.45 -16.26
CA ILE A 215 9.08 13.23 -15.19
C ILE A 215 9.98 14.46 -15.06
N GLU A 216 10.05 15.01 -13.85
CA GLU A 216 10.98 16.09 -13.52
C GLU A 216 12.39 15.50 -13.35
N SER A 217 12.52 14.56 -12.42
CA SER A 217 13.78 13.88 -12.10
C SER A 217 13.56 12.41 -11.76
N TYR A 218 14.55 11.59 -12.11
CA TYR A 218 14.67 10.19 -11.69
C TYR A 218 16.13 9.98 -11.30
N ILE A 219 16.41 9.95 -10.00
CA ILE A 219 17.78 9.97 -9.47
C ILE A 219 18.09 8.58 -8.90
N PRO A 220 19.11 7.87 -9.40
CA PRO A 220 19.51 6.59 -8.82
C PRO A 220 20.09 6.79 -7.41
N GLU A 221 19.76 5.88 -6.49
CA GLU A 221 20.27 5.84 -5.12
C GLU A 221 21.32 4.74 -5.01
N THR A 222 22.49 5.08 -4.48
CA THR A 222 23.62 4.15 -4.31
C THR A 222 23.74 3.67 -2.87
N LYS A 223 22.64 3.26 -2.23
CA LYS A 223 22.68 2.74 -0.86
C LYS A 223 22.94 1.23 -0.86
N GLY A 224 24.23 0.88 -0.95
CA GLY A 224 24.72 -0.51 -1.04
C GLY A 224 24.95 -1.23 0.28
N LYS A 225 24.16 -0.98 1.33
CA LYS A 225 24.23 -1.77 2.58
C LYS A 225 22.89 -2.40 2.88
N TYR A 226 22.81 -3.72 2.77
CA TYR A 226 21.68 -4.52 3.26
C TYR A 226 21.73 -4.57 4.79
N GLU A 227 21.38 -3.44 5.42
CA GLU A 227 21.33 -3.33 6.87
C GLU A 227 19.96 -3.79 7.37
N PHE A 228 19.97 -4.81 8.24
CA PHE A 228 18.75 -5.32 8.84
C PHE A 228 18.47 -4.59 10.14
N THR A 229 17.36 -3.86 10.16
CA THR A 229 16.74 -3.43 11.41
C THR A 229 16.04 -4.63 12.03
N MET A 230 16.43 -5.01 13.25
CA MET A 230 15.81 -6.10 14.01
C MET A 230 15.15 -5.56 15.27
N THR A 231 13.90 -5.96 15.47
CA THR A 231 13.07 -5.54 16.60
C THR A 231 12.44 -6.75 17.29
N GLU A 232 12.58 -6.82 18.60
CA GLU A 232 12.03 -7.87 19.45
C GLU A 232 10.62 -7.52 19.91
N TYR A 233 9.74 -8.52 19.97
CA TYR A 233 8.40 -8.41 20.53
C TYR A 233 8.10 -9.57 21.47
N ASP A 234 7.69 -9.26 22.69
CA ASP A 234 7.40 -10.26 23.71
C ASP A 234 6.05 -10.97 23.53
N SER A 235 5.16 -10.44 22.69
CA SER A 235 3.82 -11.00 22.49
C SER A 235 3.28 -10.70 21.09
N TYR A 236 2.28 -11.48 20.68
CA TYR A 236 1.57 -11.26 19.41
C TYR A 236 0.88 -9.89 19.37
N SER A 237 0.30 -9.41 20.47
CA SER A 237 -0.40 -8.13 20.49
C SER A 237 0.55 -6.94 20.30
N ASN A 238 1.76 -7.00 20.88
CA ASN A 238 2.83 -6.02 20.62
C ASN A 238 3.28 -6.04 19.16
N TYR A 239 3.46 -7.24 18.59
CA TYR A 239 3.82 -7.42 17.19
C TYR A 239 2.72 -6.94 16.23
N GLU A 240 1.47 -7.30 16.49
CA GLU A 240 0.31 -6.92 15.68
C GLU A 240 0.14 -5.40 15.67
N SER A 241 0.21 -4.76 16.84
CA SER A 241 0.05 -3.32 16.96
C SER A 241 1.16 -2.52 16.28
N SER A 242 2.39 -3.05 16.22
CA SER A 242 3.54 -2.35 15.67
C SER A 242 3.80 -2.66 14.19
N VAL A 243 3.68 -3.94 13.80
CA VAL A 243 4.09 -4.44 12.48
C VAL A 243 2.88 -4.65 11.59
N LEU A 244 1.88 -5.44 12.03
CA LEU A 244 0.73 -5.78 11.19
C LEU A 244 -0.17 -4.58 10.94
N LYS A 245 -0.45 -3.78 11.98
CA LYS A 245 -1.22 -2.55 11.85
C LYS A 245 -0.50 -1.53 10.98
N ALA A 246 0.81 -1.36 11.09
CA ALA A 246 1.55 -0.45 10.21
C ALA A 246 1.45 -0.87 8.73
N LYS A 247 1.58 -2.17 8.45
CA LYS A 247 1.43 -2.74 7.08
C LYS A 247 0.05 -2.60 6.50
N ALA A 248 -0.97 -2.68 7.35
CA ALA A 248 -2.38 -2.53 6.98
C ALA A 248 -2.88 -1.09 7.14
N SER A 249 -2.09 -0.18 7.74
CA SER A 249 -2.57 1.15 8.09
C SER A 249 -2.88 1.94 6.83
N GLN A 250 -4.11 2.42 6.79
CA GLN A 250 -4.58 3.38 5.80
C GLN A 250 -4.12 4.77 6.27
N SER A 251 -3.58 5.57 5.36
CA SER A 251 -3.14 6.93 5.66
C SER A 251 -4.28 7.73 6.29
N SER A 252 -4.04 8.42 7.41
CA SER A 252 -5.05 9.29 8.00
C SER A 252 -5.22 10.55 7.13
N PHE A 253 -6.42 10.75 6.58
CA PHE A 253 -6.70 11.87 5.68
C PHE A 253 -7.28 13.06 6.47
N SER A 254 -6.73 14.26 6.25
CA SER A 254 -7.39 15.51 6.66
C SER A 254 -8.46 15.90 5.62
N PHE A 255 -9.47 16.66 6.06
CA PHE A 255 -10.57 17.15 5.22
C PHE A 255 -10.03 17.76 3.90
N GLY A 256 -10.49 17.26 2.75
CA GLY A 256 -10.02 17.70 1.43
C GLY A 256 -8.85 16.92 0.83
N ILE A 257 -8.64 15.66 1.25
CA ILE A 257 -7.79 14.62 0.63
C ILE A 257 -6.45 15.13 0.08
N LYS A 258 -5.62 15.72 0.95
CA LYS A 258 -4.22 16.05 0.64
C LYS A 258 -3.31 15.43 1.68
N ILE A 259 -2.32 14.64 1.25
CA ILE A 259 -1.30 14.08 2.13
C ILE A 259 0.03 14.79 1.82
N PRO A 260 0.42 15.80 2.60
CA PRO A 260 1.57 16.62 2.26
C PRO A 260 2.93 15.91 2.47
N LYS A 261 2.95 14.80 3.23
CA LYS A 261 4.18 14.09 3.60
C LYS A 261 4.31 12.77 2.86
N MET A 262 5.55 12.41 2.55
CA MET A 262 5.91 11.07 2.07
C MET A 262 5.54 10.02 3.12
N PHE A 263 4.88 8.94 2.71
CA PHE A 263 4.52 7.82 3.57
C PHE A 263 4.87 6.48 2.92
N GLU A 264 5.02 5.42 3.72
CA GLU A 264 5.23 4.07 3.21
C GLU A 264 3.96 3.54 2.56
N LEU A 265 4.06 3.05 1.33
CA LEU A 265 2.96 2.37 0.68
C LEU A 265 2.81 0.98 1.32
N GLY A 266 1.75 0.80 2.10
CA GLY A 266 1.40 -0.47 2.73
C GLY A 266 1.05 -1.56 1.71
N TYR A 267 0.78 -2.77 2.21
CA TYR A 267 0.37 -3.87 1.34
C TYR A 267 -1.06 -3.66 0.87
N ASN A 268 -1.32 -4.02 -0.40
CA ASN A 268 -2.68 -4.14 -0.88
C ASN A 268 -3.41 -5.22 -0.06
N SER A 269 -4.55 -4.87 0.54
CA SER A 269 -5.37 -5.80 1.33
C SER A 269 -5.78 -7.05 0.54
N ASN A 270 -5.82 -6.94 -0.79
CA ASN A 270 -6.17 -8.02 -1.69
C ASN A 270 -4.99 -8.88 -2.16
N ASP A 271 -3.74 -8.49 -1.88
CA ASP A 271 -2.54 -9.26 -2.27
C ASP A 271 -2.55 -10.64 -1.60
N ASN A 272 -2.51 -11.69 -2.40
CA ASN A 272 -2.50 -13.08 -1.92
C ASN A 272 -1.27 -13.41 -1.06
N ARG A 273 -0.12 -12.78 -1.32
CA ARG A 273 1.10 -12.92 -0.50
C ARG A 273 0.85 -12.38 0.90
N PHE A 274 0.26 -11.19 0.98
CA PHE A 274 -0.08 -10.54 2.25
C PHE A 274 -1.20 -11.30 3.00
N LYS A 275 -2.24 -11.77 2.30
CA LYS A 275 -3.30 -12.62 2.89
C LYS A 275 -2.72 -13.89 3.51
N LYS A 276 -1.85 -14.60 2.79
CA LYS A 276 -1.15 -15.80 3.29
C LYS A 276 -0.28 -15.48 4.50
N PHE A 277 0.45 -14.36 4.46
CA PHE A 277 1.26 -13.88 5.58
C PHE A 277 0.42 -13.66 6.84
N ILE A 278 -0.67 -12.89 6.74
CA ILE A 278 -1.60 -12.63 7.86
C ILE A 278 -2.22 -13.93 8.38
N GLN A 279 -2.65 -14.83 7.49
CA GLN A 279 -3.25 -16.11 7.89
C GLN A 279 -2.26 -16.99 8.66
N ARG A 280 -0.99 -17.05 8.26
CA ARG A 280 0.06 -17.77 9.00
C ARG A 280 0.32 -17.13 10.35
N MET A 281 0.43 -15.80 10.39
CA MET A 281 0.75 -15.06 11.61
C MET A 281 -0.35 -15.17 12.67
N LYS A 282 -1.63 -15.13 12.26
CA LYS A 282 -2.78 -15.26 13.17
C LYS A 282 -2.80 -16.57 13.96
N ARG A 283 -2.13 -17.62 13.51
CA ARG A 283 -2.01 -18.90 14.24
C ARG A 283 -1.32 -18.75 15.60
N PHE A 284 -0.52 -17.71 15.76
CA PHE A 284 0.24 -17.42 16.98
C PHE A 284 -0.44 -16.38 17.89
N SER A 285 -1.68 -16.00 17.60
CA SER A 285 -2.43 -15.02 18.39
C SER A 285 -2.79 -15.50 19.80
N SER A 286 -2.98 -16.81 19.97
CA SER A 286 -3.30 -17.45 21.25
C SER A 286 -2.13 -18.19 21.89
N THR A 287 -0.93 -18.09 21.30
CA THR A 287 0.26 -18.79 21.80
C THR A 287 1.12 -17.85 22.65
N SER A 288 1.90 -18.41 23.59
CA SER A 288 2.91 -17.65 24.35
C SER A 288 4.18 -17.38 23.54
N SER A 289 4.05 -17.24 22.23
CA SER A 289 5.19 -17.09 21.32
C SER A 289 5.79 -15.70 21.42
N LYS A 290 7.09 -15.61 21.18
CA LYS A 290 7.84 -14.37 21.07
C LYS A 290 8.29 -14.16 19.64
N PHE A 291 8.49 -12.91 19.21
CA PHE A 291 8.72 -12.58 17.81
C PHE A 291 9.97 -11.73 17.65
N ILE A 292 10.76 -12.02 16.61
CA ILE A 292 11.83 -11.14 16.15
C ILE A 292 11.50 -10.77 14.71
N HIS A 293 11.28 -9.49 14.47
CA HIS A 293 11.03 -8.96 13.14
C HIS A 293 12.32 -8.34 12.61
N ALA A 294 12.72 -8.75 11.42
CA ALA A 294 13.88 -8.25 10.72
C ALA A 294 13.43 -7.63 9.39
N ARG A 295 13.94 -6.43 9.08
CA ARG A 295 13.55 -5.66 7.90
C ARG A 295 14.77 -4.99 7.29
N SER A 296 14.90 -5.10 5.97
CA SER A 296 15.93 -4.47 5.15
C SER A 296 15.24 -3.73 3.99
N GLU A 297 15.53 -2.44 3.84
CA GLU A 297 15.05 -1.61 2.73
C GLU A 297 16.20 -1.36 1.75
N LEU A 298 15.94 -1.55 0.45
CA LEU A 298 16.85 -1.20 -0.62
C LEU A 298 16.19 -0.13 -1.49
N ALA A 299 16.68 1.10 -1.41
CA ALA A 299 16.24 2.19 -2.29
C ALA A 299 17.09 2.20 -3.57
N VAL A 300 16.43 2.11 -4.72
CA VAL A 300 17.07 2.08 -6.05
C VAL A 300 17.03 3.45 -6.73
N ALA A 301 15.90 4.16 -6.62
CA ALA A 301 15.78 5.47 -7.22
C ALA A 301 14.73 6.34 -6.54
N VAL A 302 14.92 7.65 -6.66
CA VAL A 302 13.96 8.68 -6.27
C VAL A 302 13.32 9.26 -7.53
N TYR A 303 12.01 9.10 -7.61
CA TYR A 303 11.15 9.60 -8.68
C TYR A 303 10.46 10.90 -8.27
N LYS A 304 10.41 11.86 -9.19
CA LYS A 304 9.65 13.10 -9.03
C LYS A 304 8.91 13.48 -10.32
N LEU A 305 7.62 13.71 -10.18
CA LEU A 305 6.72 14.18 -11.22
C LEU A 305 6.82 15.70 -11.37
N LYS A 306 6.65 16.20 -12.60
CA LYS A 306 6.52 17.64 -12.84
C LYS A 306 5.33 18.24 -12.05
N PRO A 307 5.42 19.49 -11.59
CA PRO A 307 4.37 20.09 -10.79
C PRO A 307 3.09 20.43 -11.57
N ARG A 308 3.19 20.68 -12.88
CA ARG A 308 2.08 21.13 -13.75
C ARG A 308 2.30 20.70 -15.20
N ALA A 309 1.27 20.89 -16.02
CA ALA A 309 1.27 20.62 -17.45
C ALA A 309 1.67 19.18 -17.77
N LEU A 310 1.02 18.24 -17.09
CA LEU A 310 1.21 16.80 -17.24
C LEU A 310 0.42 16.28 -18.45
N MET A 311 0.97 15.25 -19.09
CA MET A 311 0.27 14.48 -20.11
C MET A 311 -0.51 13.34 -19.46
N LEU A 312 -1.83 13.38 -19.60
CA LEU A 312 -2.71 12.31 -19.12
C LEU A 312 -2.65 11.11 -20.06
N HIS A 313 -2.83 9.92 -19.49
CA HIS A 313 -3.04 8.71 -20.27
C HIS A 313 -4.31 8.88 -21.12
N TYR A 314 -4.29 8.40 -22.37
CA TYR A 314 -5.39 8.64 -23.31
C TYR A 314 -6.70 7.98 -22.87
N GLU A 315 -6.65 6.78 -22.29
CA GLU A 315 -7.83 6.07 -21.78
C GLU A 315 -8.48 6.83 -20.61
N PHE A 316 -7.64 7.34 -19.69
CA PHE A 316 -8.12 8.16 -18.59
C PHE A 316 -8.73 9.46 -19.09
N LEU A 317 -8.10 10.13 -20.06
CA LEU A 317 -8.62 11.33 -20.69
C LEU A 317 -9.99 11.08 -21.36
N GLN A 318 -10.13 9.97 -22.10
CA GLN A 318 -11.40 9.57 -22.71
C GLN A 318 -12.47 9.32 -21.65
N ARG A 319 -12.14 8.59 -20.58
CA ARG A 319 -13.08 8.34 -19.48
C ARG A 319 -13.54 9.64 -18.81
N LEU A 320 -12.62 10.59 -18.59
CA LEU A 320 -12.95 11.92 -18.05
C LEU A 320 -13.90 12.70 -18.96
N HIS A 321 -13.71 12.64 -20.28
CA HIS A 321 -14.62 13.28 -21.24
C HIS A 321 -16.01 12.63 -21.29
N GLN A 322 -16.13 11.36 -20.91
CA GLN A 322 -17.40 10.64 -20.84
C GLN A 322 -18.18 10.90 -19.55
N LEU A 323 -17.58 11.54 -18.54
CA LEU A 323 -18.28 11.83 -17.30
C LEU A 323 -19.41 12.83 -17.52
N PRO A 324 -20.55 12.64 -16.83
CA PRO A 324 -21.64 13.58 -16.90
C PRO A 324 -21.30 14.89 -16.18
N LEU A 325 -21.86 15.98 -16.70
CA LEU A 325 -21.79 17.30 -16.06
C LEU A 325 -22.63 17.37 -14.78
N GLU A 326 -23.75 16.65 -14.77
CA GLU A 326 -24.59 16.45 -13.59
C GLU A 326 -23.94 15.37 -12.69
N TYR A 327 -23.89 15.63 -11.38
CA TYR A 327 -23.26 14.70 -10.45
C TYR A 327 -24.04 13.37 -10.39
N SER A 328 -23.37 12.29 -10.80
CA SER A 328 -23.88 10.92 -10.71
C SER A 328 -22.88 10.05 -9.97
N TYR A 329 -23.20 9.64 -8.74
CA TYR A 329 -22.29 8.86 -7.91
C TYR A 329 -21.81 7.56 -8.59
N GLY A 330 -22.69 6.88 -9.34
CA GLY A 330 -22.33 5.63 -10.03
C GLY A 330 -21.18 5.79 -11.02
N GLU A 331 -21.22 6.84 -11.85
CA GLU A 331 -20.19 7.12 -12.86
C GLU A 331 -18.86 7.57 -12.22
N TYR A 332 -18.93 8.41 -11.19
CA TYR A 332 -17.74 8.87 -10.47
C TYR A 332 -17.12 7.75 -9.62
N ARG A 333 -17.94 6.86 -9.03
CA ARG A 333 -17.46 5.68 -8.30
C ARG A 333 -16.68 4.75 -9.22
N GLU A 334 -17.17 4.52 -10.43
CA GLU A 334 -16.49 3.66 -11.40
C GLU A 334 -15.14 4.25 -11.81
N LEU A 335 -15.06 5.57 -12.03
CA LEU A 335 -13.77 6.26 -12.24
C LEU A 335 -12.76 5.94 -11.13
N TYR A 336 -13.19 6.00 -9.86
CA TYR A 336 -12.31 5.69 -8.73
C TYR A 336 -11.97 4.20 -8.60
N ARG A 337 -12.85 3.30 -9.06
CA ARG A 337 -12.54 1.85 -9.10
C ARG A 337 -11.51 1.56 -10.18
N ASP A 338 -11.62 2.19 -11.34
CA ASP A 338 -10.78 1.91 -12.50
C ASP A 338 -9.41 2.61 -12.44
N TYR A 339 -9.36 3.82 -11.86
CA TYR A 339 -8.17 4.68 -11.87
C TYR A 339 -7.70 5.10 -10.48
N GLY A 340 -8.35 4.67 -9.41
CA GLY A 340 -7.99 5.03 -8.05
C GLY A 340 -8.37 6.47 -7.68
N THR A 341 -7.86 6.93 -6.54
CA THR A 341 -8.25 8.21 -5.94
C THR A 341 -7.14 9.27 -5.98
N HIS A 342 -5.89 8.83 -6.15
CA HIS A 342 -4.70 9.66 -6.16
C HIS A 342 -3.77 9.29 -7.31
N TYR A 343 -2.75 10.11 -7.56
CA TYR A 343 -1.63 9.79 -8.44
C TYR A 343 -0.32 10.07 -7.72
N ILE A 344 0.79 9.54 -8.23
CA ILE A 344 2.09 9.58 -7.55
C ILE A 344 2.86 10.85 -7.95
N MET A 345 3.11 11.75 -7.01
CA MET A 345 3.90 12.96 -7.22
C MET A 345 5.40 12.74 -6.97
N GLU A 346 5.74 12.09 -5.86
CA GLU A 346 7.12 11.73 -5.51
C GLU A 346 7.12 10.28 -5.01
N ALA A 347 8.16 9.52 -5.32
CA ALA A 347 8.28 8.14 -4.85
C ALA A 347 9.73 7.69 -4.67
N ILE A 348 9.92 6.77 -3.74
CA ILE A 348 11.14 5.98 -3.60
C ILE A 348 10.80 4.59 -4.10
N VAL A 349 11.48 4.16 -5.16
CA VAL A 349 11.33 2.84 -5.75
C VAL A 349 12.52 1.96 -5.37
N GLY A 350 12.25 0.67 -5.17
CA GLY A 350 13.27 -0.30 -4.77
C GLY A 350 12.65 -1.60 -4.27
N GLY A 351 13.22 -2.19 -3.22
CA GLY A 351 12.73 -3.42 -2.61
C GLY A 351 12.68 -3.36 -1.09
N ILE A 352 11.80 -4.16 -0.50
CA ILE A 352 11.77 -4.44 0.93
C ILE A 352 11.88 -5.95 1.10
N TYR A 353 12.88 -6.38 1.85
CA TYR A 353 12.96 -7.75 2.33
C TYR A 353 12.75 -7.76 3.84
N GLU A 354 11.81 -8.58 4.30
CA GLU A 354 11.51 -8.69 5.71
C GLU A 354 11.14 -10.11 6.10
N TYR A 355 11.50 -10.50 7.30
CA TYR A 355 11.11 -11.78 7.86
C TYR A 355 10.79 -11.65 9.34
N THR A 356 9.98 -12.59 9.83
CA THR A 356 9.64 -12.72 11.23
C THR A 356 9.97 -14.13 11.70
N LEU A 357 10.78 -14.21 12.75
CA LEU A 357 11.05 -15.43 13.50
C LEU A 357 10.02 -15.53 14.63
N VAL A 358 9.30 -16.66 14.68
CA VAL A 358 8.37 -16.98 15.75
C VAL A 358 9.03 -18.00 16.67
N MET A 359 9.21 -17.64 17.93
CA MET A 359 10.01 -18.38 18.90
C MET A 359 9.14 -18.96 20.02
N ASN A 360 9.41 -20.20 20.39
CA ASN A 360 8.75 -20.83 21.53
C ASN A 360 9.34 -20.29 22.85
N SER A 361 8.57 -19.46 23.55
CA SER A 361 9.00 -18.85 24.80
C SER A 361 9.36 -19.85 25.91
N ASN A 362 8.68 -21.00 25.97
CA ASN A 362 8.91 -22.00 27.00
C ASN A 362 10.24 -22.74 26.78
N GLU A 363 10.52 -23.14 25.54
CA GLU A 363 11.78 -23.81 25.19
C GLU A 363 12.97 -22.88 25.30
N LEU A 364 12.83 -21.60 24.88
CA LEU A 364 13.87 -20.59 25.11
C LEU A 364 14.19 -20.43 26.60
N ARG A 365 13.16 -20.33 27.45
CA ARG A 365 13.33 -20.22 28.91
C ARG A 365 14.00 -21.44 29.52
N LYS A 366 13.62 -22.65 29.10
CA LYS A 366 14.23 -23.91 29.58
C LYS A 366 15.72 -23.98 29.24
N ALA A 367 16.10 -23.47 28.06
CA ALA A 367 17.49 -23.39 27.64
C ALA A 367 18.25 -22.18 28.21
N GLY A 368 17.58 -21.27 28.91
CA GLY A 368 18.19 -20.05 29.47
C GLY A 368 18.52 -18.98 28.43
N TYR A 369 17.92 -19.03 27.24
CA TYR A 369 18.17 -18.08 26.15
C TYR A 369 17.21 -16.89 26.21
N SER A 370 17.74 -15.69 26.00
CA SER A 370 16.94 -14.46 25.83
C SER A 370 16.63 -14.19 24.35
N LEU A 371 15.63 -13.34 24.07
CA LEU A 371 15.39 -12.89 22.69
C LEU A 371 16.58 -12.14 22.10
N SER A 372 17.28 -11.36 22.92
CA SER A 372 18.50 -10.66 22.52
C SER A 372 19.62 -11.61 22.09
N ASP A 373 19.72 -12.78 22.70
CA ASP A 373 20.68 -13.80 22.27
C ASP A 373 20.32 -14.34 20.87
N VAL A 374 19.04 -14.58 20.61
CA VAL A 374 18.53 -15.01 19.30
C VAL A 374 18.71 -13.92 18.26
N GLN A 375 18.40 -12.66 18.59
CA GLN A 375 18.62 -11.52 17.70
C GLN A 375 20.09 -11.46 17.32
N LYS A 376 21.01 -11.42 18.29
CA LYS A 376 22.47 -11.36 18.05
C LYS A 376 22.96 -12.55 17.21
N CYS A 377 22.42 -13.74 17.45
CA CYS A 377 22.71 -14.94 16.66
C CYS A 377 22.30 -14.74 15.19
N ALA A 378 21.09 -14.24 14.93
CA ALA A 378 20.60 -13.95 13.58
C ALA A 378 21.40 -12.82 12.89
N GLN A 379 21.84 -11.77 13.60
CA GLN A 379 22.65 -10.71 12.99
C GLN A 379 24.03 -11.19 12.55
N ARG A 380 24.61 -12.17 13.28
CA ARG A 380 25.93 -12.72 12.94
C ARG A 380 25.91 -13.50 11.64
N ASP A 381 24.92 -14.35 11.45
CA ASP A 381 24.76 -15.15 10.23
C ASP A 381 24.58 -14.27 8.98
N PHE A 382 24.02 -13.07 9.17
CA PHE A 382 23.75 -12.12 8.09
C PHE A 382 24.85 -11.04 7.88
N SER A 383 25.91 -10.97 8.71
CA SER A 383 26.88 -9.88 8.59
C SER A 383 27.70 -9.91 7.28
N ILE A 384 27.21 -9.17 6.27
CA ILE A 384 27.81 -9.01 4.95
C ILE A 384 29.14 -8.27 5.09
N GLY A 385 30.24 -8.91 4.68
CA GLY A 385 31.50 -8.23 4.38
C GLY A 385 32.46 -7.98 5.56
N GLY A 386 32.40 -8.78 6.62
CA GLY A 386 33.37 -8.70 7.70
C GLY A 386 33.84 -10.07 8.14
N ASN A 387 35.12 -10.36 7.92
CA ASN A 387 35.85 -11.39 8.65
C ASN A 387 36.01 -10.89 10.11
N ILE A 388 34.91 -10.85 10.88
CA ILE A 388 34.94 -10.33 12.26
C ILE A 388 35.56 -11.41 13.14
N ARG A 389 36.90 -11.36 13.20
CA ARG A 389 37.69 -12.01 14.23
C ARG A 389 37.21 -11.55 15.61
N TYR A 390 36.72 -12.51 16.37
CA TYR A 390 36.86 -12.66 17.83
C TYR A 390 36.70 -11.39 18.68
N ALA A 391 35.47 -11.10 19.09
CA ALA A 391 35.22 -10.49 20.39
C ALA A 391 34.11 -11.27 21.10
N TYR A 392 34.51 -12.07 22.10
CA TYR A 392 33.63 -12.73 23.08
C TYR A 392 32.90 -11.67 23.92
N VAL A 393 31.92 -10.98 23.33
CA VAL A 393 30.95 -10.23 24.11
C VAL A 393 29.97 -11.25 24.64
N LYS A 394 30.05 -11.54 25.94
CA LYS A 394 29.13 -12.38 26.74
C LYS A 394 27.76 -12.53 26.07
N LEU A 395 27.60 -13.59 25.29
CA LEU A 395 26.29 -14.05 24.84
C LEU A 395 25.77 -15.01 25.90
N GLY A 396 24.49 -14.90 26.24
CA GLY A 396 23.81 -15.91 27.04
C GLY A 396 23.65 -17.24 26.28
N ILE A 397 23.86 -17.23 24.95
CA ILE A 397 23.85 -18.42 24.09
C ILE A 397 25.26 -18.84 23.68
N THR A 398 25.52 -20.15 23.70
CA THR A 398 26.78 -20.73 23.20
C THR A 398 26.81 -20.71 21.67
N GLU A 399 28.00 -20.77 21.07
CA GLU A 399 28.16 -20.84 19.61
C GLU A 399 27.47 -22.08 19.02
N ALA A 400 27.57 -23.22 19.71
CA ALA A 400 26.86 -24.44 19.35
C ALA A 400 25.32 -24.28 19.46
N GLY A 401 24.84 -23.57 20.50
CA GLY A 401 23.42 -23.27 20.69
C GLY A 401 22.87 -22.36 19.58
N CYS A 402 23.63 -21.34 19.19
CA CYS A 402 23.28 -20.46 18.06
C CYS A 402 23.23 -21.26 16.75
N LYS A 403 24.22 -22.11 16.47
CA LYS A 403 24.22 -22.99 15.29
C LYS A 403 23.04 -23.96 15.27
N SER A 404 22.67 -24.53 16.41
CA SER A 404 21.49 -25.40 16.54
C SER A 404 20.19 -24.64 16.27
N LEU A 405 20.04 -23.45 16.83
CA LEU A 405 18.88 -22.60 16.63
C LEU A 405 18.73 -22.18 15.15
N LEU A 406 19.82 -21.74 14.52
CA LEU A 406 19.82 -21.35 13.11
C LEU A 406 19.50 -22.54 12.20
N LYS A 407 19.94 -23.76 12.56
CA LYS A 407 19.63 -24.98 11.80
C LYS A 407 18.14 -25.30 11.78
N GLU A 408 17.38 -24.96 12.83
CA GLU A 408 15.92 -25.14 12.84
C GLU A 408 15.19 -24.19 11.87
N ILE A 409 15.86 -23.11 11.46
CA ILE A 409 15.33 -22.16 10.48
C ILE A 409 15.51 -22.78 9.09
N GLY A 410 14.41 -23.26 8.52
CA GLY A 410 14.35 -23.67 7.12
C GLY A 410 14.59 -25.14 6.83
N ASP A 411 15.12 -25.87 7.79
CA ASP A 411 15.19 -27.32 7.71
C ASP A 411 13.84 -27.96 8.12
N SER A 412 13.08 -28.44 7.13
CA SER A 412 11.82 -29.17 7.37
C SER A 412 12.01 -30.56 7.97
N THR A 413 13.25 -31.07 7.98
CA THR A 413 13.60 -32.39 8.54
C THR A 413 14.09 -32.30 9.98
N SER A 414 14.52 -31.13 10.42
CA SER A 414 14.94 -30.88 11.80
C SER A 414 13.76 -30.90 12.77
N LYS A 415 13.98 -31.46 13.96
CA LYS A 415 13.01 -31.36 15.06
C LYS A 415 13.01 -29.94 15.58
N LYS A 416 11.97 -29.17 15.25
CA LYS A 416 11.77 -27.80 15.74
C LYS A 416 11.59 -27.79 17.25
N GLN A 417 12.52 -27.16 17.97
CA GLN A 417 12.48 -27.02 19.42
C GLN A 417 12.31 -25.55 19.83
N TYR A 418 13.14 -24.66 19.28
CA TYR A 418 13.12 -23.23 19.61
C TYR A 418 12.30 -22.42 18.61
N VAL A 419 12.38 -22.74 17.31
CA VAL A 419 11.75 -21.97 16.22
C VAL A 419 10.43 -22.60 15.82
N GLU A 420 9.32 -21.90 16.07
CA GLU A 420 7.99 -22.37 15.69
C GLU A 420 7.75 -22.15 14.19
N ASP A 421 8.04 -20.95 13.69
CA ASP A 421 7.92 -20.64 12.27
C ASP A 421 8.88 -19.54 11.81
N PHE A 422 9.16 -19.57 10.50
CA PHE A 422 9.86 -18.53 9.76
C PHE A 422 8.93 -18.04 8.66
N ILE A 423 8.66 -16.74 8.66
CA ILE A 423 7.72 -16.12 7.72
C ILE A 423 8.40 -14.91 7.09
N ALA A 424 8.78 -15.05 5.82
CA ALA A 424 9.32 -13.96 5.01
C ALA A 424 8.25 -13.31 4.13
N LEU A 425 8.44 -12.03 3.84
CA LEU A 425 7.66 -11.24 2.91
C LEU A 425 8.63 -10.36 2.10
N VAL A 426 8.47 -10.36 0.78
CA VAL A 426 9.44 -9.75 -0.14
C VAL A 426 8.71 -8.87 -1.15
N ARG A 427 9.21 -7.66 -1.35
CA ARG A 427 8.74 -6.65 -2.30
C ARG A 427 9.86 -6.23 -3.25
N GLY A 428 9.54 -6.09 -4.53
CA GLY A 428 10.53 -5.84 -5.58
C GLY A 428 11.42 -7.06 -5.91
N GLY A 429 11.99 -7.04 -7.12
CA GLY A 429 12.84 -8.11 -7.66
C GLY A 429 12.11 -9.09 -8.58
N ALA A 430 12.87 -9.94 -9.26
CA ALA A 430 12.30 -10.97 -10.13
C ALA A 430 11.66 -12.10 -9.31
N SER A 431 10.67 -12.78 -9.91
CA SER A 431 9.88 -13.83 -9.26
C SER A 431 10.73 -14.97 -8.68
N GLU A 432 11.83 -15.32 -9.35
CA GLU A 432 12.76 -16.38 -8.93
C GLU A 432 13.43 -16.04 -7.60
N HIS A 433 14.06 -14.87 -7.50
CA HIS A 433 14.71 -14.41 -6.27
C HIS A 433 13.70 -14.17 -5.15
N VAL A 434 12.52 -13.61 -5.47
CA VAL A 434 11.42 -13.46 -4.50
C VAL A 434 11.01 -14.82 -3.94
N THR A 435 10.92 -15.86 -4.77
CA THR A 435 10.55 -17.21 -4.34
C THR A 435 11.65 -17.86 -3.50
N ALA A 436 12.91 -17.70 -3.90
CA ALA A 436 14.07 -18.20 -3.15
C ALA A 436 14.18 -17.53 -1.77
N LEU A 437 13.98 -16.22 -1.69
CA LEU A 437 14.00 -15.46 -0.43
C LEU A 437 12.77 -15.69 0.45
N ALA A 438 11.63 -16.01 -0.15
CA ALA A 438 10.42 -16.41 0.56
C ALA A 438 10.44 -17.87 1.04
N TYR A 439 11.45 -18.64 0.64
CA TYR A 439 11.68 -20.00 1.14
C TYR A 439 11.99 -19.96 2.64
N LYS A 440 11.87 -21.10 3.34
CA LYS A 440 11.95 -21.14 4.80
C LYS A 440 13.36 -20.90 5.38
N ASN A 441 14.35 -20.58 4.57
CA ASN A 441 15.74 -20.41 5.01
C ASN A 441 16.05 -18.93 5.27
N LEU A 442 17.04 -18.68 6.14
CA LEU A 442 17.64 -17.35 6.23
C LEU A 442 18.32 -16.99 4.89
N PRO A 443 18.26 -15.71 4.50
CA PRO A 443 18.89 -15.24 3.27
C PRO A 443 20.42 -15.26 3.40
N THR A 444 21.11 -15.70 2.36
CA THR A 444 22.56 -15.58 2.27
C THR A 444 22.96 -14.22 1.69
N ALA A 445 24.19 -13.78 1.95
CA ALA A 445 24.71 -12.54 1.38
C ALA A 445 24.67 -12.53 -0.15
N ALA A 446 25.02 -13.66 -0.78
CA ALA A 446 24.97 -13.83 -2.24
C ALA A 446 23.53 -13.70 -2.77
N LEU A 447 22.56 -14.35 -2.13
CA LEU A 447 21.15 -14.28 -2.55
C LEU A 447 20.57 -12.87 -2.40
N MET A 448 21.00 -12.12 -1.38
CA MET A 448 20.58 -10.73 -1.18
C MET A 448 21.21 -9.77 -2.19
N GLN A 449 22.45 -10.04 -2.61
CA GLN A 449 23.09 -9.33 -3.73
C GLN A 449 22.32 -9.57 -5.02
N GLU A 450 22.06 -10.83 -5.38
CA GLU A 450 21.27 -11.19 -6.56
C GLU A 450 19.86 -10.57 -6.54
N TRP A 451 19.19 -10.59 -5.39
CA TRP A 451 17.91 -9.92 -5.23
C TRP A 451 18.03 -8.41 -5.43
N GLY A 452 19.06 -7.77 -4.88
CA GLY A 452 19.28 -6.34 -5.07
C GLY A 452 19.50 -5.96 -6.53
N ASP A 453 20.27 -6.76 -7.26
CA ASP A 453 20.45 -6.59 -8.70
C ASP A 453 19.11 -6.75 -9.44
N ALA A 454 18.30 -7.74 -9.06
CA ALA A 454 16.98 -7.94 -9.65
C ALA A 454 15.98 -6.80 -9.33
N VAL A 455 16.08 -6.21 -8.13
CA VAL A 455 15.26 -5.06 -7.71
C VAL A 455 15.56 -3.83 -8.57
N GLN A 456 16.79 -3.68 -9.06
CA GLN A 456 17.14 -2.60 -9.98
C GLN A 456 16.28 -2.64 -11.26
N TYR A 457 16.04 -3.84 -11.81
CA TYR A 457 15.24 -4.05 -13.03
C TYR A 457 13.73 -4.13 -12.77
N ASN A 458 13.32 -4.62 -11.61
CA ASN A 458 11.92 -4.74 -11.23
C ASN A 458 11.66 -4.10 -9.85
N PRO A 459 11.76 -2.77 -9.74
CA PRO A 459 11.54 -2.09 -8.48
C PRO A 459 10.05 -1.95 -8.17
N GLU A 460 9.73 -1.93 -6.88
CA GLU A 460 8.40 -1.65 -6.36
C GLU A 460 8.38 -0.31 -5.61
N ILE A 461 7.21 0.33 -5.49
CA ILE A 461 7.08 1.60 -4.77
C ILE A 461 7.10 1.35 -3.26
N ILE A 462 8.16 1.80 -2.58
CA ILE A 462 8.33 1.63 -1.13
C ILE A 462 7.66 2.78 -0.38
N LYS A 463 7.98 4.02 -0.78
CA LYS A 463 7.48 5.26 -0.16
C LYS A 463 6.98 6.18 -1.24
N LEU A 464 5.89 6.89 -0.97
CA LEU A 464 5.30 7.81 -1.95
C LEU A 464 4.65 9.03 -1.30
N LYS A 465 4.46 10.05 -2.13
CA LYS A 465 3.71 11.26 -1.88
C LYS A 465 2.70 11.42 -2.99
N VAL A 466 1.45 11.68 -2.61
CA VAL A 466 0.30 11.85 -3.51
C VAL A 466 -0.15 13.28 -3.64
#